data_AF-A0A132BYM2-F1
#
_entry.id   AF-A0A132BYM2-F1
#
_cell.length_a   1.000
_cell.length_b   1.000
_cell.length_c   1.000
_cell.angle_alpha   90.00
_cell.angle_beta   90.00
_cell.angle_gamma   90.00
#
_symmetry.space_group_name_H-M   'P 1'
#
loop_
_entity.id
_entity.type
_entity.pdbx_description
1 polymer ?
#
loop_
_entity_poly.entity_id
_entity_poly.type
_entity_poly.pdbx_seq_one_letter_code
_entity_poly.pdbx_strand_id
1 'polypeptide(L)'
;MQQMSPEERQQMIEGMVSGLADRLATEGGSPPEWARLITALGVLGRVEQARAIHAEAMQQFAGDTTALDMLDTAFTRVEANQ
;
A
#
# COMPACT_ATOMS: atom_id res chain seq x y z
N MET A 1 -3.54 29.25 -12.40
CA MET A 1 -3.65 27.85 -11.99
C MET A 1 -2.47 27.54 -11.09
N GLN A 2 -2.69 27.11 -9.85
CA GLN A 2 -1.61 26.81 -8.90
C GLN A 2 -0.84 25.58 -9.41
N GLN A 3 0.39 25.77 -9.87
CA GLN A 3 1.28 24.65 -10.20
C GLN A 3 1.76 24.07 -8.86
N MET A 4 1.02 23.09 -8.33
CA MET A 4 1.51 22.33 -7.17
C MET A 4 2.90 21.78 -7.51
N SER A 5 3.85 22.06 -6.63
CA SER A 5 5.19 21.49 -6.71
C SER A 5 5.11 19.96 -6.62
N PRO A 6 6.09 19.24 -7.19
CA PRO A 6 6.20 17.79 -7.00
C PRO A 6 6.17 17.38 -5.52
N GLU A 7 6.74 18.21 -4.64
CA GLU A 7 6.81 18.03 -3.20
C GLU A 7 5.43 18.15 -2.52
N GLU A 8 4.65 19.19 -2.86
CA GLU A 8 3.28 19.35 -2.35
C GLU A 8 2.37 18.19 -2.79
N ARG A 9 2.54 17.71 -4.03
CA ARG A 9 1.82 16.53 -4.52
C ARG A 9 2.21 15.28 -3.75
N GLN A 10 3.51 15.10 -3.48
CA GLN A 10 4.01 13.97 -2.70
C GLN A 10 3.44 13.96 -1.28
N GLN A 11 3.46 15.11 -0.59
CA GLN A 11 2.89 15.24 0.76
C GLN A 11 1.39 14.97 0.79
N MET A 12 0.64 15.43 -0.21
CA MET A 12 -0.78 15.10 -0.33
C MET A 12 -1.00 13.58 -0.49
N ILE A 13 -0.22 12.93 -1.35
CA ILE A 13 -0.35 11.48 -1.58
C ILE A 13 0.03 10.71 -0.31
N GLU A 14 1.09 11.12 0.39
CA GLU A 14 1.49 10.53 1.66
C GLU A 14 0.38 10.61 2.72
N GLY A 15 -0.27 11.78 2.85
CA GLY A 15 -1.40 11.93 3.77
C GLY A 15 -2.57 11.00 3.43
N MET A 16 -2.90 10.85 2.14
CA MET A 16 -3.95 9.93 1.69
C MET A 16 -3.60 8.46 1.93
N VAL A 17 -2.33 8.09 1.69
CA VAL A 17 -1.81 6.73 1.88
C VAL A 17 -1.75 6.37 3.35
N SER A 18 -1.29 7.29 4.21
CA SER A 18 -1.30 7.11 5.67
C SER A 18 -2.72 6.93 6.19
N GLY A 19 -3.67 7.78 5.79
CA GLY A 19 -5.06 7.65 6.23
C GLY A 19 -5.71 6.36 5.76
N LEU A 20 -5.36 5.86 4.57
CA LEU A 20 -5.80 4.55 4.09
C LEU A 20 -5.17 3.42 4.92
N ALA A 21 -3.87 3.49 5.23
CA ALA A 21 -3.19 2.50 6.05
C ALA A 21 -3.80 2.40 7.45
N ASP A 22 -4.00 3.55 8.11
CA ASP A 22 -4.62 3.61 9.43
C ASP A 22 -6.02 3.00 9.41
N ARG A 23 -6.83 3.36 8.41
CA ARG A 23 -8.18 2.82 8.25
C ARG A 23 -8.17 1.30 8.05
N LEU A 24 -7.28 0.79 7.18
CA LEU A 24 -7.19 -0.65 6.93
C LEU A 24 -6.70 -1.41 8.16
N ALA A 25 -5.81 -0.82 8.96
CA ALA A 25 -5.35 -1.40 10.21
C ALA A 25 -6.44 -1.40 11.30
N THR A 26 -7.29 -0.36 11.36
CA THR A 26 -8.30 -0.23 12.42
C THR A 26 -9.67 -0.85 12.08
N GLU A 27 -10.16 -0.59 10.88
CA GLU A 27 -11.49 -1.05 10.42
C GLU A 27 -11.40 -2.38 9.66
N GLY A 28 -10.18 -2.78 9.28
CA GLY A 28 -9.98 -3.81 8.27
C GLY A 28 -10.28 -3.27 6.87
N GLY A 29 -10.12 -4.14 5.89
CA GLY A 29 -10.53 -3.85 4.52
C GLY A 29 -10.47 -5.11 3.70
N SER A 30 -10.82 -5.00 2.43
CA SER A 30 -10.76 -6.11 1.49
C SER A 30 -9.34 -6.32 0.97
N PRO A 31 -8.94 -7.56 0.61
CA PRO A 31 -7.63 -7.82 0.02
C PRO A 31 -7.23 -6.86 -1.13
N PRO A 32 -8.14 -6.46 -2.04
CA PRO A 32 -7.80 -5.49 -3.09
C PRO A 32 -7.42 -4.09 -2.57
N GLU A 33 -7.99 -3.66 -1.44
CA GLU A 33 -7.65 -2.37 -0.81
C GLU A 33 -6.23 -2.39 -0.24
N TRP A 34 -5.85 -3.49 0.40
CA TRP A 34 -4.48 -3.72 0.88
C TRP A 34 -3.48 -3.80 -0.28
N ALA A 35 -3.80 -4.54 -1.35
CA ALA A 35 -2.98 -4.61 -2.55
C ALA A 35 -2.79 -3.23 -3.21
N ARG A 36 -3.84 -2.39 -3.21
CA ARG A 36 -3.77 -1.02 -3.71
C ARG A 36 -2.86 -0.13 -2.85
N LEU A 37 -2.92 -0.28 -1.53
CA LEU A 37 -2.05 0.45 -0.60
C LEU A 37 -0.57 0.08 -0.83
N ILE A 38 -0.26 -1.22 -0.90
CA ILE A 38 1.09 -1.73 -1.18
C ILE A 38 1.63 -1.15 -2.48
N THR A 39 0.83 -1.20 -3.56
CA THR A 39 1.23 -0.68 -4.87
C THR A 39 1.46 0.84 -4.82
N ALA A 40 0.60 1.59 -4.11
CA ALA A 40 0.75 3.03 -3.96
C ALA A 40 2.05 3.40 -3.24
N LEU A 41 2.39 2.68 -2.16
CA LEU A 41 3.65 2.86 -1.44
C LEU A 41 4.86 2.60 -2.35
N GLY A 42 4.79 1.60 -3.22
CA GLY A 42 5.84 1.34 -4.20
C GLY A 42 6.05 2.46 -5.20
N VAL A 43 4.97 3.06 -5.73
CA VAL A 43 5.04 4.21 -6.65
C VAL A 43 5.70 5.43 -5.98
N LEU A 44 5.59 5.56 -4.66
CA LEU A 44 6.23 6.62 -3.87
C LEU A 44 7.67 6.28 -3.45
N GLY A 45 8.21 5.12 -3.85
CA GLY A 45 9.51 4.62 -3.41
C GLY A 45 9.56 4.25 -1.92
N ARG A 46 8.40 4.06 -1.27
CA ARG A 46 8.28 3.74 0.15
C ARG A 46 8.24 2.22 0.38
N VAL A 47 9.26 1.51 -0.10
CA VAL A 47 9.21 0.04 -0.14
C VAL A 47 9.28 -0.61 1.24
N GLU A 48 10.02 -0.03 2.18
CA GLU A 48 10.02 -0.53 3.57
C GLU A 48 8.63 -0.43 4.22
N GLN A 49 7.87 0.64 3.93
CA GLN A 49 6.48 0.74 4.37
C GLN A 49 5.58 -0.26 3.64
N ALA A 50 5.77 -0.44 2.32
CA ALA A 50 5.04 -1.44 1.55
C ALA A 50 5.25 -2.86 2.10
N ARG A 51 6.47 -3.19 2.55
CA ARG A 51 6.81 -4.48 3.17
C ARG A 51 6.10 -4.68 4.51
N ALA A 52 6.04 -3.65 5.35
CA ALA A 52 5.32 -3.71 6.62
C ALA A 52 3.82 -3.97 6.41
N ILE A 53 3.19 -3.19 5.52
CA ILE A 53 1.78 -3.36 5.15
C ILE A 53 1.52 -4.74 4.52
N HIS A 54 2.43 -5.23 3.67
CA HIS A 54 2.33 -6.56 3.10
C HIS A 54 2.33 -7.65 4.20
N ALA A 55 3.26 -7.56 5.16
CA ALA A 55 3.33 -8.52 6.26
C ALA A 55 2.05 -8.51 7.11
N GLU A 56 1.51 -7.33 7.43
CA GLU A 56 0.24 -7.19 8.15
C GLU A 56 -0.93 -7.81 7.39
N ALA A 57 -1.05 -7.52 6.09
CA ALA A 57 -2.08 -8.11 5.24
C ALA A 57 -1.96 -9.64 5.18
N MET A 58 -0.76 -10.18 5.04
CA MET A 58 -0.52 -11.63 5.01
C MET A 58 -0.96 -12.31 6.31
N GLN A 59 -0.80 -11.65 7.47
CA GLN A 59 -1.32 -12.15 8.74
C GLN A 59 -2.85 -12.08 8.79
N GLN A 60 -3.43 -10.96 8.36
CA GLN A 60 -4.88 -10.74 8.36
C GLN A 60 -5.63 -11.74 7.46
N PHE A 61 -5.04 -12.07 6.30
CA PHE A 61 -5.64 -12.95 5.29
C PHE A 61 -5.02 -14.35 5.24
N ALA A 62 -4.34 -14.79 6.31
CA ALA A 62 -3.62 -16.07 6.35
C ALA A 62 -4.49 -17.31 6.00
N GLY A 63 -5.82 -17.20 6.09
CA GLY A 63 -6.77 -18.26 5.71
C GLY A 63 -7.33 -18.18 4.28
N ASP A 64 -6.96 -17.16 3.50
CA ASP A 64 -7.47 -16.90 2.15
C ASP A 64 -6.31 -16.91 1.14
N THR A 65 -6.05 -18.08 0.56
CA THR A 65 -4.97 -18.26 -0.43
C THR A 65 -5.09 -17.31 -1.62
N THR A 66 -6.31 -16.96 -2.05
CA THR A 66 -6.52 -16.03 -3.16
C THR A 66 -6.14 -14.61 -2.77
N ALA A 67 -6.46 -14.20 -1.54
CA ALA A 67 -6.00 -12.93 -1.00
C ALA A 67 -4.47 -12.88 -0.89
N LEU A 68 -3.84 -13.94 -0.37
CA LEU A 68 -2.38 -14.01 -0.20
C LEU A 68 -1.65 -13.88 -1.55
N ASP A 69 -2.09 -14.61 -2.58
CA ASP A 69 -1.48 -14.54 -3.93
C ASP A 69 -1.57 -13.13 -4.54
N MET A 70 -2.70 -12.44 -4.32
CA MET A 70 -2.87 -11.07 -4.80
C MET A 70 -1.97 -10.07 -4.05
N LEU A 71 -1.83 -10.23 -2.73
CA LEU A 71 -0.98 -9.37 -1.90
C LEU A 71 0.50 -9.55 -2.27
N ASP A 72 0.92 -10.79 -2.47
CA ASP A 72 2.28 -11.14 -2.90
C ASP A 72 2.57 -10.62 -4.31
N THR A 73 1.60 -10.76 -5.23
CA THR A 73 1.68 -10.17 -6.58
C THR A 73 1.82 -8.65 -6.53
N ALA A 74 1.07 -7.98 -5.63
CA ALA A 74 1.16 -6.53 -5.47
C ALA A 74 2.53 -6.12 -4.94
N PHE A 75 3.05 -6.82 -3.93
CA PHE A 75 4.36 -6.52 -3.34
C PHE A 75 5.52 -6.83 -4.30
N THR A 76 5.45 -7.93 -5.06
CA THR A 76 6.46 -8.28 -6.07
C THR A 76 6.63 -7.17 -7.12
N ARG A 77 5.52 -6.53 -7.55
CA ARG A 77 5.58 -5.39 -8.48
C ARG A 77 6.28 -4.17 -7.88
N VAL A 78 6.20 -3.99 -6.57
CA VAL A 78 6.91 -2.92 -5.86
C VAL A 78 8.41 -3.18 -5.87
N GLU A 79 8.83 -4.41 -5.56
CA GLU A 79 10.25 -4.79 -5.57
C GLU A 79 10.85 -4.76 -6.97
N ALA A 80 10.08 -5.10 -8.01
CA ALA A 80 10.53 -5.06 -9.40
C ALA A 80 10.71 -3.64 -9.98
N ASN A 81 10.13 -2.62 -9.33
CA ASN A 81 10.15 -1.23 -9.79
C ASN A 81 11.17 -0.34 -9.04
N GLN A 82 12.03 -0.94 -8.20
CA GLN A 82 13.17 -0.26 -7.57
C GLN A 82 14.46 -0.49 -8.35
#